data_AF-A0A9E4A7B3-F1
#
_entry.id   AF-A0A9E4A7B3-F1
#
_cell.length_a   1.000
_cell.length_b   1.000
_cell.length_c   1.000
_cell.angle_alpha   90.00
_cell.angle_beta   90.00
_cell.angle_gamma   90.00
#
_symmetry.space_group_name_H-M   'P 1'
#
loop_
_entity.id
_entity.type
_entity.pdbx_description
1 polymer ?
#
loop_
_entity_poly.entity_id
_entity_poly.type
_entity_poly.pdbx_seq_one_letter_code
_entity_poly.pdbx_strand_id
1 'polypeptide(L)'
;MKKPNQLNNYSAPIVILLLIALLSAGCAALEEAQQRKQERTRRQQQERYMTFELPNTEIEASSDSLTLTSEHYTFTFADDLLTHADYDEPEERQNMGKGALLFMESLYNYVHDIFGFEPKHQLMVNLRQTHHGSTNLATTSTRTQTIYQNGEWLKVVEGIEMDFPVAMFNQRDVRAHELTHAFTNIYLLPTWFAEGIAVLVQVEYARGKSHRRLGLYEELKTDLDGRNAVQYWKGHLSADQLTQWRYSYSYSIVAELKKRFGEDFYPTLFRLIEADQLHQRLPGEMTTSFLVYYLSQAAGQDLIPFFRELKFQVQKLTKSEILSTIMQANQEYLGR
;
A
#
# COMPACT_ATOMS: atom_id res chain seq x y z
N MET A 1 -19.06 30.72 -74.37
CA MET A 1 -17.91 30.81 -73.45
C MET A 1 -18.36 31.39 -72.12
N LYS A 2 -18.51 30.57 -71.07
CA LYS A 2 -18.59 31.01 -69.67
C LYS A 2 -17.65 30.11 -68.87
N LYS A 3 -16.64 30.69 -68.23
CA LYS A 3 -15.70 29.98 -67.35
C LYS A 3 -16.44 29.57 -66.05
N PRO A 4 -16.23 28.35 -65.52
CA PRO A 4 -16.73 28.00 -64.20
C PRO A 4 -15.82 28.59 -63.11
N ASN A 5 -16.45 29.14 -62.07
CA ASN A 5 -15.80 29.64 -60.87
C ASN A 5 -15.06 28.50 -60.14
N GLN A 6 -13.74 28.60 -60.10
CA GLN A 6 -12.90 27.93 -59.11
C GLN A 6 -12.99 28.72 -57.80
N LEU A 7 -13.94 28.38 -56.94
CA LEU A 7 -13.91 28.75 -55.53
C LEU A 7 -14.43 27.54 -54.76
N ASN A 8 -13.70 27.19 -53.69
CA ASN A 8 -14.00 26.17 -52.67
C ASN A 8 -13.32 24.81 -52.86
N ASN A 9 -12.00 24.76 -52.69
CA ASN A 9 -11.30 23.54 -52.25
C ASN A 9 -10.29 23.79 -51.11
N TYR A 10 -10.23 25.00 -50.55
CA TYR A 10 -9.28 25.38 -49.49
C TYR A 10 -9.88 25.39 -48.07
N SER A 11 -11.21 25.27 -47.92
CA SER A 11 -11.87 25.30 -46.61
C SER A 11 -11.78 23.98 -45.84
N ALA A 12 -11.82 22.83 -46.52
CA ALA A 12 -11.69 21.51 -45.89
C ALA A 12 -10.33 21.28 -45.20
N PRO A 13 -9.16 21.57 -45.81
CA PRO A 13 -7.88 21.37 -45.15
C PRO A 13 -7.65 22.32 -43.97
N ILE A 14 -8.20 23.55 -44.01
CA ILE A 14 -8.09 24.53 -42.92
C ILE A 14 -8.91 24.10 -41.70
N VAL A 15 -10.12 23.57 -41.91
CA VAL A 15 -10.98 23.05 -40.84
C VAL A 15 -10.35 21.82 -40.17
N ILE A 16 -9.72 20.94 -40.93
CA ILE A 16 -9.00 19.76 -40.40
C ILE A 16 -7.78 20.18 -39.57
N LEU A 17 -7.00 21.17 -40.04
CA LEU A 17 -5.86 21.72 -39.29
C LEU A 17 -6.27 22.39 -37.98
N LEU A 18 -7.38 23.14 -37.96
CA LEU A 18 -7.93 23.77 -36.76
C LEU A 18 -8.45 22.74 -35.75
N LEU A 19 -9.08 21.65 -36.20
CA LEU A 19 -9.53 20.55 -35.35
C LEU A 19 -8.35 19.82 -34.69
N ILE A 20 -7.28 19.55 -35.44
CA ILE A 20 -6.07 18.91 -34.91
C ILE A 20 -5.38 19.83 -33.88
N ALA A 21 -5.31 21.14 -34.14
CA ALA A 21 -4.72 22.11 -33.22
C ALA A 21 -5.54 22.28 -31.93
N LEU A 22 -6.88 22.23 -32.01
CA LEU A 22 -7.75 22.30 -30.83
C LEU A 22 -7.69 21.01 -29.99
N LEU A 23 -7.61 19.85 -30.65
CA LEU A 23 -7.44 18.56 -29.98
C LEU A 23 -6.08 18.44 -29.28
N SER A 24 -5.00 18.91 -29.91
CA SER A 24 -3.66 18.88 -29.32
C SER A 24 -3.49 19.90 -28.19
N ALA A 25 -4.06 21.11 -28.33
CA ALA A 25 -4.06 22.11 -27.27
C ALA A 25 -4.90 21.68 -26.05
N GLY A 26 -6.01 20.97 -26.28
CA GLY A 26 -6.85 20.41 -25.21
C GLY A 26 -6.14 19.31 -24.41
N CYS A 27 -5.41 18.41 -25.07
CA CYS A 27 -4.60 17.39 -24.40
C CYS A 27 -3.43 18.00 -23.60
N ALA A 28 -2.73 18.98 -24.17
CA ALA A 28 -1.61 19.63 -23.49
C ALA A 28 -2.07 20.44 -22.25
N ALA A 29 -3.20 21.14 -22.34
CA ALA A 29 -3.78 21.87 -21.21
C ALA A 29 -4.28 20.95 -20.09
N LEU A 30 -4.82 19.78 -20.45
CA LEU A 30 -5.24 18.76 -19.48
C LEU A 30 -4.02 18.14 -18.77
N GLU A 31 -2.98 17.82 -19.53
CA GLU A 31 -1.72 17.27 -19.00
C GLU A 31 -1.03 18.27 -18.06
N GLU A 32 -0.97 19.55 -18.44
CA GLU A 32 -0.43 20.61 -17.59
C GLU A 32 -1.27 20.83 -16.32
N ALA A 33 -2.60 20.77 -16.42
CA ALA A 33 -3.49 20.86 -15.26
C ALA A 33 -3.31 19.67 -14.30
N GLN A 34 -3.14 18.46 -14.83
CA GLN A 34 -2.82 17.26 -14.04
C GLN A 34 -1.46 17.38 -13.36
N GLN A 35 -0.43 17.83 -14.08
CA GLN A 35 0.91 18.06 -13.51
C GLN A 35 0.88 19.09 -12.38
N ARG A 36 0.17 20.21 -12.56
CA ARG A 36 0.02 21.25 -11.50
C ARG A 36 -0.73 20.72 -10.29
N LYS A 37 -1.79 19.92 -10.48
CA LYS A 37 -2.51 19.27 -9.39
C LYS A 37 -1.59 18.32 -8.63
N GLN A 38 -0.85 17.47 -9.34
CA GLN A 38 0.12 16.54 -8.75
C GLN A 38 1.21 17.27 -7.99
N GLU A 39 1.79 18.33 -8.54
CA GLU A 39 2.83 19.09 -7.86
C GLU A 39 2.31 19.79 -6.60
N ARG A 40 1.07 20.31 -6.64
CA ARG A 40 0.42 20.89 -5.46
C ARG A 40 0.17 19.84 -4.38
N THR A 41 -0.40 18.69 -4.73
CA THR A 41 -0.61 17.57 -3.79
C THR A 41 0.71 17.15 -3.18
N ARG A 42 1.76 16.98 -4.00
CA ARG A 42 3.09 16.60 -3.54
C ARG A 42 3.68 17.64 -2.59
N ARG A 43 3.55 18.94 -2.88
CA ARG A 43 4.03 20.01 -1.99
C ARG A 43 3.26 20.04 -0.68
N GLN A 44 1.93 19.89 -0.71
CA GLN A 44 1.10 19.86 0.48
C GLN A 44 1.43 18.65 1.37
N GLN A 45 1.60 17.47 0.76
CA GLN A 45 2.06 16.27 1.47
C GLN A 45 3.47 16.49 2.04
N GLN A 46 4.40 17.00 1.23
CA GLN A 46 5.76 17.31 1.70
C GLN A 46 5.72 18.29 2.88
N GLU A 47 4.98 19.39 2.82
CA GLU A 47 4.88 20.35 3.92
C GLU A 47 4.27 19.71 5.18
N ARG A 48 3.10 19.06 5.06
CA ARG A 48 2.39 18.41 6.18
C ARG A 48 3.25 17.33 6.87
N TYR A 49 3.91 16.48 6.09
CA TYR A 49 4.72 15.37 6.61
C TYR A 49 6.16 15.81 6.93
N MET A 50 6.61 16.98 6.44
CA MET A 50 7.87 17.57 6.89
C MET A 50 7.75 18.21 8.28
N THR A 51 6.59 18.81 8.58
CA THR A 51 6.32 19.48 9.85
C THR A 51 5.72 18.57 10.92
N PHE A 52 5.27 17.36 10.56
CA PHE A 52 4.51 16.48 11.44
C PHE A 52 3.36 17.25 12.10
N GLU A 53 2.55 17.94 11.28
CA GLU A 53 1.35 18.60 11.80
C GLU A 53 0.56 17.60 12.65
N LEU A 54 0.34 17.97 13.91
CA LEU A 54 -0.36 17.09 14.84
C LEU A 54 -1.79 16.87 14.32
N PRO A 55 -2.22 15.61 14.16
CA PRO A 55 -3.58 15.33 13.75
C PRO A 55 -4.53 15.94 14.78
N ASN A 56 -5.59 16.60 14.30
CA ASN A 56 -6.66 17.08 15.16
C ASN A 56 -7.58 15.89 15.51
N THR A 57 -7.15 15.07 16.46
CA THR A 57 -7.85 13.84 16.88
C THR A 57 -8.12 13.88 18.39
N GLU A 58 -9.31 13.45 18.79
CA GLU A 58 -9.65 13.29 20.20
C GLU A 58 -9.12 11.93 20.69
N ILE A 59 -8.48 11.94 21.86
CA ILE A 59 -7.93 10.73 22.48
C ILE A 59 -8.64 10.50 23.81
N GLU A 60 -9.35 9.39 23.90
CA GLU A 60 -9.98 8.93 25.13
C GLU A 60 -9.08 7.89 25.81
N ALA A 61 -8.99 7.96 27.14
CA ALA A 61 -8.23 6.99 27.95
C ALA A 61 -9.17 6.31 28.96
N SER A 62 -8.99 5.01 29.16
CA SER A 62 -9.62 4.28 30.25
C SER A 62 -9.18 4.84 31.61
N SER A 63 -9.96 4.58 32.66
CA SER A 63 -9.67 5.10 34.01
C SER A 63 -8.33 4.66 34.60
N ASP A 64 -7.79 3.53 34.12
CA ASP A 64 -6.51 2.95 34.51
C ASP A 64 -5.37 3.24 33.51
N SER A 65 -5.68 3.97 32.44
CA SER A 65 -4.79 4.27 31.31
C SER A 65 -4.22 3.03 30.61
N LEU A 66 -4.84 1.85 30.75
CA LEU A 66 -4.41 0.63 30.07
C LEU A 66 -4.85 0.58 28.61
N THR A 67 -5.93 1.28 28.28
CA THR A 67 -6.45 1.39 26.93
C THR A 67 -6.67 2.85 26.59
N LEU A 68 -6.15 3.25 25.43
CA LEU A 68 -6.42 4.56 24.85
C LEU A 68 -7.00 4.36 23.45
N THR A 69 -7.92 5.23 23.05
CA THR A 69 -8.60 5.14 21.77
C THR A 69 -8.58 6.46 21.03
N SER A 70 -8.53 6.39 19.71
CA SER A 70 -8.69 7.50 18.77
C SER A 70 -9.66 7.08 17.67
N GLU A 71 -9.80 7.88 16.61
CA GLU A 71 -10.72 7.58 15.50
C GLU A 71 -10.43 6.22 14.85
N HIS A 72 -9.16 5.94 14.52
CA HIS A 72 -8.77 4.76 13.74
C HIS A 72 -8.09 3.66 14.58
N TYR A 73 -7.74 3.94 15.84
CA TYR A 73 -6.92 3.03 16.64
C TYR A 73 -7.47 2.78 18.05
N THR A 74 -7.25 1.57 18.53
CA THR A 74 -7.24 1.24 19.95
C THR A 74 -5.82 0.82 20.35
N PHE A 75 -5.23 1.48 21.34
CA PHE A 75 -3.90 1.22 21.84
C PHE A 75 -3.97 0.67 23.26
N THR A 76 -3.43 -0.53 23.47
CA THR A 76 -3.53 -1.26 24.74
C THR A 76 -2.14 -1.61 25.28
N PHE A 77 -1.91 -1.38 26.56
CA PHE A 77 -0.76 -1.91 27.29
C PHE A 77 -1.07 -3.32 27.77
N ALA A 78 -0.30 -4.32 27.34
CA ALA A 78 -0.50 -5.68 27.81
C ALA A 78 -0.03 -5.87 29.25
N ASP A 79 -0.56 -6.92 29.89
CA ASP A 79 -0.28 -7.27 31.28
C ASP A 79 1.22 -7.40 31.59
N ASP A 80 2.03 -7.83 30.60
CA ASP A 80 3.47 -7.99 30.75
C ASP A 80 4.25 -6.66 30.86
N LEU A 81 3.60 -5.52 30.59
CA LEU A 81 4.15 -4.18 30.80
C LEU A 81 3.76 -3.57 32.14
N LEU A 82 2.78 -4.12 32.86
CA LEU A 82 2.33 -3.56 34.14
C LEU A 82 3.40 -3.60 35.24
N THR A 83 4.40 -4.47 35.08
CA THR A 83 5.56 -4.57 35.98
C THR A 83 6.82 -3.91 35.40
N HIS A 84 6.71 -3.24 34.25
CA HIS A 84 7.82 -2.54 33.63
C HIS A 84 7.91 -1.12 34.21
N ALA A 85 9.10 -0.71 34.65
CA ALA A 85 9.33 0.54 35.37
C ALA A 85 9.07 1.83 34.56
N ASP A 86 8.72 1.72 33.28
CA ASP A 86 8.37 2.86 32.42
C ASP A 86 6.84 2.94 32.17
N TYR A 87 6.08 1.96 32.69
CA TYR A 87 4.66 1.75 32.40
C TYR A 87 3.87 1.26 33.61
N ASP A 88 4.43 1.25 34.82
CA ASP A 88 3.75 0.80 36.04
C ASP A 88 2.82 1.89 36.59
N GLU A 89 3.09 3.17 36.31
CA GLU A 89 2.23 4.29 36.68
C GLU A 89 1.22 4.71 35.58
N PRO A 90 -0.06 5.01 35.92
CA PRO A 90 -1.08 5.42 34.95
C PRO A 90 -0.74 6.68 34.14
N GLU A 91 0.00 7.63 34.73
CA GLU A 91 0.40 8.87 34.07
C GLU A 91 1.41 8.62 32.95
N GLU A 92 2.37 7.72 33.17
CA GLU A 92 3.38 7.34 32.19
C GLU A 92 2.75 6.64 30.98
N ARG A 93 1.85 5.69 31.25
CA ARG A 93 1.04 5.03 30.21
C ARG A 93 0.21 6.02 29.42
N GLN A 94 -0.42 6.98 30.09
CA GLN A 94 -1.24 7.98 29.42
C GLN A 94 -0.40 8.89 28.51
N ASN A 95 0.74 9.38 28.99
CA ASN A 95 1.63 10.26 28.23
C ASN A 95 2.22 9.54 27.01
N MET A 96 2.71 8.32 27.20
CA MET A 96 3.23 7.50 26.11
C MET A 96 2.12 7.14 25.11
N GLY A 97 0.97 6.66 25.59
CA GLY A 97 -0.16 6.25 24.77
C GLY A 97 -0.72 7.39 23.92
N LYS A 98 -0.82 8.60 24.47
CA LYS A 98 -1.21 9.80 23.70
C LYS A 98 -0.23 10.10 22.58
N GLY A 99 1.08 10.10 22.88
CA GLY A 99 2.11 10.31 21.86
C GLY A 99 2.11 9.21 20.79
N ALA A 100 1.85 7.96 21.17
CA ALA A 100 1.71 6.84 20.27
C ALA A 100 0.50 7.02 19.33
N LEU A 101 -0.69 7.32 19.86
CA LEU A 101 -1.90 7.53 19.06
C LEU A 101 -1.76 8.71 18.10
N LEU A 102 -1.18 9.83 18.53
CA LEU A 102 -0.90 10.96 17.64
C LEU A 102 0.01 10.57 16.47
N PHE A 103 1.05 9.76 16.73
CA PHE A 103 1.89 9.23 15.66
C PHE A 103 1.12 8.31 14.71
N MET A 104 0.29 7.42 15.26
CA MET A 104 -0.48 6.44 14.49
C MET A 104 -1.55 7.13 13.62
N GLU A 105 -2.23 8.15 14.13
CA GLU A 105 -3.20 8.95 13.36
C GLU A 105 -2.51 9.78 12.27
N SER A 106 -1.31 10.33 12.54
CA SER A 106 -0.49 10.97 11.51
C SER A 106 -0.06 9.98 10.42
N LEU A 107 0.29 8.76 10.81
CA LEU A 107 0.64 7.68 9.88
C LEU A 107 -0.58 7.24 9.06
N TYR A 108 -1.75 7.11 9.68
CA TYR A 108 -3.00 6.82 9.00
C TYR A 108 -3.25 7.84 7.88
N ASN A 109 -3.18 9.14 8.18
CA ASN A 109 -3.36 10.20 7.18
C ASN A 109 -2.36 10.07 6.02
N TYR A 110 -1.10 9.78 6.32
CA TYR A 110 -0.08 9.55 5.28
C TYR A 110 -0.43 8.37 4.38
N VAL A 111 -0.78 7.25 4.99
CA VAL A 111 -1.08 6.00 4.29
C VAL A 111 -2.39 6.14 3.48
N HIS A 112 -3.39 6.81 4.03
CA HIS A 112 -4.63 7.15 3.34
C HIS A 112 -4.36 8.05 2.13
N ASP A 113 -3.58 9.12 2.28
CA ASP A 113 -3.27 10.04 1.18
C ASP A 113 -2.53 9.36 0.02
N ILE A 114 -1.62 8.42 0.33
CA ILE A 114 -0.77 7.78 -0.68
C ILE A 114 -1.42 6.53 -1.28
N PHE A 115 -2.18 5.75 -0.51
CA PHE A 115 -2.69 4.46 -0.94
C PHE A 115 -4.22 4.40 -1.01
N GLY A 116 -4.93 5.38 -0.45
CA GLY A 116 -6.39 5.41 -0.39
C GLY A 116 -6.99 4.39 0.58
N PHE A 117 -6.23 3.93 1.59
CA PHE A 117 -6.74 2.96 2.55
C PHE A 117 -7.77 3.56 3.50
N GLU A 118 -8.87 2.84 3.68
CA GLU A 118 -9.98 3.20 4.58
C GLU A 118 -10.43 1.94 5.36
N PRO A 119 -9.68 1.50 6.39
CA PRO A 119 -10.07 0.37 7.21
C PRO A 119 -11.43 0.63 7.87
N LYS A 120 -12.38 -0.29 7.66
CA LYS A 120 -13.74 -0.22 8.23
C LYS A 120 -13.79 -0.45 9.74
N HIS A 121 -12.74 -1.03 10.30
CA HIS A 121 -12.62 -1.38 11.70
C HIS A 121 -11.42 -0.63 12.28
N GLN A 122 -11.53 -0.25 13.55
CA GLN A 122 -10.39 0.27 14.27
C GLN A 122 -9.27 -0.76 14.32
N LEU A 123 -8.04 -0.30 14.16
CA LEU A 123 -6.83 -1.10 14.27
C LEU A 123 -6.46 -1.22 15.75
N MET A 124 -6.41 -2.44 16.26
CA MET A 124 -5.99 -2.70 17.64
C MET A 124 -4.48 -2.90 17.69
N VAL A 125 -3.80 -2.13 18.53
CA VAL A 125 -2.35 -2.21 18.72
C VAL A 125 -2.07 -2.52 20.19
N ASN A 126 -1.55 -3.71 20.44
CA ASN A 126 -1.18 -4.20 21.76
C ASN A 126 0.32 -4.00 21.95
N LEU A 127 0.70 -3.06 22.82
CA LEU A 127 2.09 -2.85 23.22
C LEU A 127 2.47 -3.90 24.27
N ARG A 128 3.58 -4.59 24.07
CA ARG A 128 4.00 -5.73 24.89
C ARG A 128 5.49 -5.72 25.18
N GLN A 129 5.93 -6.37 26.25
CA GLN A 129 7.36 -6.55 26.49
C GLN A 129 7.98 -7.53 25.49
N THR A 130 7.32 -8.68 25.29
CA THR A 130 7.74 -9.70 24.32
C THR A 130 6.52 -10.34 23.67
N HIS A 131 6.65 -10.74 22.40
CA HIS A 131 5.64 -11.52 21.70
C HIS A 131 6.24 -12.87 21.31
N HIS A 132 5.60 -13.97 21.73
CA HIS A 132 6.15 -15.34 21.61
C HIS A 132 7.61 -15.51 22.06
N GLY A 133 8.01 -14.79 23.11
CA GLY A 133 9.38 -14.82 23.65
C GLY A 133 10.41 -13.98 22.88
N SER A 134 9.98 -13.20 21.87
CA SER A 134 10.83 -12.31 21.09
C SER A 134 10.54 -10.84 21.38
N THR A 135 11.58 -10.02 21.44
CA THR A 135 11.49 -8.54 21.44
C THR A 135 11.58 -7.95 20.04
N ASN A 136 11.85 -8.79 19.03
CA ASN A 136 12.21 -8.38 17.67
C ASN A 136 11.23 -8.97 16.63
N LEU A 137 9.98 -9.16 17.03
CA LEU A 137 8.92 -9.62 16.15
C LEU A 137 7.62 -8.89 16.48
N ALA A 138 7.23 -7.93 15.63
CA ALA A 138 5.87 -7.43 15.58
C ALA A 138 5.04 -8.35 14.68
N THR A 139 3.79 -8.57 15.03
CA THR A 139 2.88 -9.41 14.23
C THR A 139 1.59 -8.66 13.95
N THR A 140 1.04 -8.87 12.77
CA THR A 140 -0.29 -8.39 12.39
C THR A 140 -1.17 -9.60 12.14
N SER A 141 -2.34 -9.61 12.76
CA SER A 141 -3.36 -10.63 12.56
C SER A 141 -4.65 -9.97 12.07
N THR A 142 -5.34 -10.66 11.18
CA THR A 142 -6.65 -10.23 10.68
C THR A 142 -7.66 -11.29 11.07
N ARG A 143 -8.61 -10.93 11.93
CA ARG A 143 -9.73 -11.81 12.25
C ARG A 143 -10.75 -11.75 11.12
N THR A 144 -11.11 -12.91 10.59
CA THR A 144 -12.05 -13.00 9.47
C THR A 144 -13.12 -14.04 9.74
N GLN A 145 -14.31 -13.79 9.21
CA GLN A 145 -15.41 -14.74 9.15
C GLN A 145 -15.75 -15.03 7.70
N THR A 146 -15.91 -16.31 7.36
CA THR A 146 -16.41 -16.71 6.03
C THR A 146 -17.93 -16.75 6.05
N ILE A 147 -18.56 -16.01 5.14
CA ILE A 147 -20.01 -16.00 4.93
C ILE A 147 -20.34 -16.49 3.52
N TYR A 148 -21.50 -17.13 3.35
CA TYR A 148 -22.03 -17.46 2.03
C TYR A 148 -23.08 -16.43 1.63
N GLN A 149 -22.82 -15.68 0.56
CA GLN A 149 -23.69 -14.62 0.08
C GLN A 149 -23.75 -14.62 -1.46
N ASN A 150 -24.94 -14.51 -2.02
CA ASN A 150 -25.17 -14.43 -3.49
C ASN A 150 -24.52 -15.56 -4.30
N GLY A 151 -24.46 -16.78 -3.74
CA GLY A 151 -23.86 -17.92 -4.42
C GLY A 151 -22.34 -18.06 -4.25
N GLU A 152 -21.70 -17.14 -3.54
CA GLU A 152 -20.26 -17.07 -3.35
C GLU A 152 -19.88 -17.11 -1.87
N TRP A 153 -18.71 -17.68 -1.58
CA TRP A 153 -18.11 -17.61 -0.25
C TRP A 153 -17.22 -16.36 -0.17
N LEU A 154 -17.47 -15.52 0.81
CA LEU A 154 -16.77 -14.26 1.03
C LEU A 154 -16.16 -14.24 2.43
N LYS A 155 -14.92 -13.75 2.53
CA LYS A 155 -14.28 -13.43 3.81
C LYS A 155 -14.62 -12.00 4.21
N VAL A 156 -15.21 -11.86 5.37
CA VAL A 156 -15.47 -10.56 6.01
C VAL A 156 -14.42 -10.36 7.08
N VAL A 157 -13.74 -9.22 7.04
CA VAL A 157 -12.81 -8.80 8.10
C VAL A 157 -13.64 -8.36 9.31
N GLU A 158 -13.35 -8.89 10.49
CA GLU A 158 -14.01 -8.51 11.74
C GLU A 158 -13.15 -7.56 12.59
N GLY A 159 -11.84 -7.60 12.38
CA GLY A 159 -10.88 -6.79 13.11
C GLY A 159 -9.45 -7.06 12.66
N ILE A 160 -8.57 -6.11 12.96
CA ILE A 160 -7.14 -6.19 12.69
C ILE A 160 -6.44 -5.89 14.02
N GLU A 161 -5.57 -6.80 14.43
CA GLU A 161 -4.87 -6.73 15.72
C GLU A 161 -3.37 -6.87 15.48
N MET A 162 -2.60 -6.00 16.12
CA MET A 162 -1.15 -6.00 16.08
C MET A 162 -0.57 -6.21 17.46
N ASP A 163 0.34 -7.18 17.60
CA ASP A 163 1.19 -7.30 18.77
C ASP A 163 2.53 -6.64 18.49
N PHE A 164 2.92 -5.69 19.34
CA PHE A 164 4.09 -4.86 19.11
C PHE A 164 5.02 -4.85 20.33
N PRO A 165 6.19 -5.51 20.25
CA PRO A 165 7.19 -5.39 21.30
C PRO A 165 7.69 -3.95 21.49
N VAL A 166 7.79 -3.47 22.73
CA VAL A 166 8.26 -2.11 23.08
C VAL A 166 9.59 -1.77 22.42
N ALA A 167 10.54 -2.71 22.36
CA ALA A 167 11.86 -2.51 21.77
C ALA A 167 11.80 -2.15 20.27
N MET A 168 10.85 -2.72 19.53
CA MET A 168 10.59 -2.36 18.14
C MET A 168 9.73 -1.12 18.04
N PHE A 169 8.69 -1.00 18.87
CA PHE A 169 7.77 0.14 18.83
C PHE A 169 8.54 1.44 19.06
N ASN A 170 9.52 1.46 19.96
CA ASN A 170 10.31 2.67 20.24
C ASN A 170 11.22 3.11 19.07
N GLN A 171 11.44 2.26 18.07
CA GLN A 171 12.15 2.62 16.84
C GLN A 171 11.16 3.22 15.83
N ARG A 172 11.24 4.54 15.60
CA ARG A 172 10.25 5.29 14.80
C ARG A 172 10.01 4.70 13.41
N ASP A 173 11.08 4.31 12.72
CA ASP A 173 11.01 3.80 11.35
C ASP A 173 10.47 2.36 11.30
N VAL A 174 10.91 1.50 12.22
CA VAL A 174 10.32 0.15 12.41
C VAL A 174 8.83 0.26 12.77
N ARG A 175 8.45 1.17 13.67
CA ARG A 175 7.05 1.42 14.02
C ARG A 175 6.20 1.76 12.80
N ALA A 176 6.67 2.67 11.93
CA ALA A 176 5.97 3.02 10.71
C ALA A 176 5.87 1.85 9.73
N HIS A 177 6.96 1.07 9.58
CA HIS A 177 6.99 -0.12 8.74
C HIS A 177 5.91 -1.11 9.16
N GLU A 178 5.95 -1.55 10.41
CA GLU A 178 5.05 -2.60 10.89
C GLU A 178 3.60 -2.14 10.93
N LEU A 179 3.32 -0.91 11.37
CA LEU A 179 1.95 -0.37 11.34
C LEU A 179 1.39 -0.28 9.92
N THR A 180 2.23 -0.15 8.90
CA THR A 180 1.78 -0.18 7.49
C THR A 180 1.18 -1.55 7.14
N HIS A 181 1.70 -2.64 7.73
CA HIS A 181 1.17 -3.97 7.50
C HIS A 181 -0.27 -4.14 8.01
N ALA A 182 -0.70 -3.38 9.02
CA ALA A 182 -2.11 -3.36 9.44
C ALA A 182 -3.06 -3.04 8.28
N PHE A 183 -2.63 -2.17 7.36
CA PHE A 183 -3.44 -1.75 6.23
C PHE A 183 -3.30 -2.67 5.03
N THR A 184 -2.11 -3.24 4.80
CA THR A 184 -1.84 -4.05 3.61
C THR A 184 -2.24 -5.53 3.78
N ASN A 185 -2.26 -6.05 5.01
CA ASN A 185 -2.46 -7.47 5.30
C ASN A 185 -3.80 -8.01 4.77
N ILE A 186 -4.87 -7.20 4.82
CA ILE A 186 -6.20 -7.60 4.33
C ILE A 186 -6.22 -7.89 2.82
N TYR A 187 -5.35 -7.25 2.05
CA TYR A 187 -5.33 -7.35 0.60
C TYR A 187 -4.62 -8.60 0.08
N LEU A 188 -3.97 -9.37 0.97
CA LEU A 188 -3.25 -10.60 0.64
C LEU A 188 -2.23 -10.36 -0.48
N LEU A 189 -1.56 -9.21 -0.48
CA LEU A 189 -0.62 -8.83 -1.53
C LEU A 189 0.57 -9.80 -1.58
N PRO A 190 1.21 -9.98 -2.76
CA PRO A 190 2.50 -10.64 -2.82
C PRO A 190 3.47 -10.00 -1.82
N THR A 191 4.18 -10.83 -1.05
CA THR A 191 5.10 -10.39 0.02
C THR A 191 6.01 -9.23 -0.43
N TRP A 192 6.66 -9.33 -1.61
CA TRP A 192 7.53 -8.26 -2.11
C TRP A 192 6.80 -6.91 -2.25
N PHE A 193 5.52 -6.91 -2.62
CA PHE A 193 4.78 -5.67 -2.81
C PHE A 193 4.33 -5.08 -1.48
N ALA A 194 3.85 -5.91 -0.55
CA ALA A 194 3.51 -5.48 0.81
C ALA A 194 4.73 -4.89 1.52
N GLU A 195 5.87 -5.58 1.46
CA GLU A 195 7.12 -5.11 2.07
C GLU A 195 7.68 -3.88 1.35
N GLY A 196 7.52 -3.80 0.02
CA GLY A 196 7.89 -2.60 -0.74
C GLY A 196 7.09 -1.37 -0.31
N ILE A 197 5.80 -1.52 -0.02
CA ILE A 197 4.93 -0.46 0.52
C ILE A 197 5.37 -0.08 1.94
N ALA A 198 5.57 -1.06 2.82
CA ALA A 198 6.01 -0.81 4.20
C ALA A 198 7.37 -0.09 4.25
N VAL A 199 8.33 -0.47 3.41
CA VAL A 199 9.62 0.23 3.30
C VAL A 199 9.48 1.60 2.66
N LEU A 200 8.56 1.80 1.70
CA LEU A 200 8.28 3.15 1.19
C LEU A 200 7.82 4.08 2.31
N VAL A 201 6.89 3.63 3.15
CA VAL A 201 6.42 4.41 4.31
C VAL A 201 7.56 4.61 5.32
N GLN A 202 8.34 3.58 5.62
CA GLN A 202 9.51 3.66 6.50
C GLN A 202 10.51 4.74 6.04
N VAL A 203 10.81 4.79 4.74
CA VAL A 203 11.79 5.72 4.17
C VAL A 203 11.21 7.11 3.96
N GLU A 204 10.01 7.23 3.39
CA GLU A 204 9.44 8.54 3.01
C GLU A 204 8.76 9.25 4.19
N TYR A 205 7.95 8.55 4.98
CA TYR A 205 7.27 9.14 6.14
C TYR A 205 8.18 9.20 7.37
N ALA A 206 8.75 8.05 7.77
CA ALA A 206 9.56 7.98 8.99
C ALA A 206 11.03 8.39 8.79
N ARG A 207 11.43 8.78 7.58
CA ARG A 207 12.82 9.17 7.22
C ARG A 207 13.86 8.12 7.64
N GLY A 208 13.48 6.84 7.59
CA GLY A 208 14.37 5.71 7.84
C GLY A 208 15.53 5.69 6.84
N LYS A 209 16.71 5.26 7.30
CA LYS A 209 17.94 5.24 6.50
C LYS A 209 18.48 3.83 6.25
N SER A 210 17.78 2.82 6.76
CA SER A 210 18.13 1.40 6.65
C SER A 210 18.07 0.88 5.21
N HIS A 211 17.19 1.46 4.38
CA HIS A 211 16.98 1.03 3.00
C HIS A 211 17.26 2.18 2.03
N ARG A 212 18.04 1.87 0.98
CA ARG A 212 18.31 2.80 -0.12
C ARG A 212 17.54 2.37 -1.36
N ARG A 213 17.28 3.34 -2.25
CA ARG A 213 16.78 3.04 -3.61
C ARG A 213 17.90 2.35 -4.40
N LEU A 214 17.56 1.27 -5.07
CA LEU A 214 18.43 0.47 -5.92
C LEU A 214 18.12 0.71 -7.39
N GLY A 215 19.11 0.54 -8.26
CA GLY A 215 18.90 0.46 -9.70
C GLY A 215 18.14 -0.81 -10.07
N LEU A 216 16.96 -0.68 -10.68
CA LEU A 216 16.09 -1.83 -10.95
C LEU A 216 16.73 -2.86 -11.89
N TYR A 217 17.60 -2.43 -12.80
CA TYR A 217 18.23 -3.30 -13.78
C TYR A 217 19.66 -3.68 -13.37
N GLU A 218 20.41 -2.72 -12.83
CA GLU A 218 21.82 -2.87 -12.46
C GLU A 218 22.00 -3.71 -11.18
N GLU A 219 21.02 -3.66 -10.29
CA GLU A 219 21.06 -4.34 -8.98
C GLU A 219 20.04 -5.48 -8.88
N LEU A 220 19.49 -5.93 -10.02
CA LEU A 220 18.60 -7.09 -10.10
C LEU A 220 19.35 -8.36 -9.66
N LYS A 221 18.74 -9.15 -8.78
CA LYS A 221 19.16 -10.51 -8.44
C LYS A 221 18.09 -11.50 -8.88
N THR A 222 18.54 -12.64 -9.38
CA THR A 222 17.66 -13.75 -9.76
C THR A 222 17.86 -14.95 -8.85
N ASP A 223 16.84 -15.79 -8.74
CA ASP A 223 16.94 -17.12 -8.15
C ASP A 223 17.62 -18.12 -9.11
N LEU A 224 17.70 -19.39 -8.70
CA LEU A 224 18.31 -20.47 -9.48
C LEU A 224 17.57 -20.76 -10.80
N ASP A 225 16.30 -20.36 -10.90
CA ASP A 225 15.47 -20.53 -12.10
C ASP A 225 15.50 -19.27 -12.99
N GLY A 226 16.36 -18.30 -12.69
CA GLY A 226 16.49 -17.05 -13.44
C GLY A 226 15.33 -16.07 -13.25
N ARG A 227 14.51 -16.28 -12.21
CA ARG A 227 13.36 -15.43 -11.87
C ARG A 227 13.79 -14.35 -10.90
N ASN A 228 13.05 -13.25 -10.83
CA ASN A 228 13.32 -12.21 -9.84
C ASN A 228 13.34 -12.79 -8.41
N ALA A 229 14.43 -12.58 -7.68
CA ALA A 229 14.63 -13.15 -6.35
C ALA A 229 13.67 -12.62 -5.27
N VAL A 230 12.87 -11.58 -5.56
CA VAL A 230 11.77 -11.14 -4.68
C VAL A 230 10.44 -11.86 -4.97
N GLN A 231 10.25 -12.48 -6.14
CA GLN A 231 8.93 -12.96 -6.57
C GLN A 231 8.34 -14.06 -5.66
N TYR A 232 9.17 -14.96 -5.14
CA TYR A 232 8.78 -16.05 -4.24
C TYR A 232 9.33 -15.88 -2.83
N TRP A 233 9.78 -14.67 -2.50
CA TRP A 233 10.19 -14.37 -1.14
C TRP A 233 8.98 -14.45 -0.21
N LYS A 234 9.15 -15.11 0.94
CA LYS A 234 8.11 -15.36 1.95
C LYS A 234 8.39 -14.65 3.28
N GLY A 235 9.18 -13.57 3.25
CA GLY A 235 9.47 -12.76 4.43
C GLY A 235 10.66 -13.25 5.28
N HIS A 236 10.65 -12.86 6.54
CA HIS A 236 11.76 -12.78 7.50
C HIS A 236 12.28 -14.13 8.06
N LEU A 237 12.69 -15.10 7.22
CA LEU A 237 13.27 -16.35 7.73
C LEU A 237 14.78 -16.28 8.03
N SER A 238 15.47 -15.21 7.62
CA SER A 238 16.89 -14.97 7.89
C SER A 238 17.29 -13.49 7.77
N ALA A 239 18.10 -13.00 8.72
CA ALA A 239 18.70 -11.65 8.68
C ALA A 239 19.94 -11.58 7.77
N ASP A 240 19.85 -12.15 6.57
CA ASP A 240 20.96 -12.21 5.63
C ASP A 240 20.98 -11.01 4.66
N GLN A 241 22.09 -10.86 3.94
CA GLN A 241 22.27 -9.79 2.95
C GLN A 241 21.26 -9.87 1.79
N LEU A 242 20.73 -11.06 1.51
CA LEU A 242 19.73 -11.24 0.47
C LEU A 242 18.38 -10.69 0.93
N THR A 243 17.99 -10.90 2.17
CA THR A 243 16.81 -10.30 2.80
C THR A 243 16.90 -8.77 2.77
N GLN A 244 18.03 -8.18 3.17
CA GLN A 244 18.19 -6.71 3.10
C GLN A 244 18.08 -6.16 1.67
N TRP A 245 18.62 -6.90 0.70
CA TRP A 245 18.45 -6.58 -0.72
C TRP A 245 16.99 -6.69 -1.15
N ARG A 246 16.25 -7.74 -0.73
CA ARG A 246 14.83 -7.94 -1.08
C ARG A 246 13.95 -6.79 -0.60
N TYR A 247 14.13 -6.31 0.62
CA TYR A 247 13.45 -5.10 1.13
C TYR A 247 13.74 -3.89 0.26
N SER A 248 15.03 -3.60 0.04
CA SER A 248 15.46 -2.41 -0.69
C SER A 248 15.02 -2.45 -2.17
N TYR A 249 15.07 -3.63 -2.80
CA TYR A 249 14.66 -3.83 -4.18
C TYR A 249 13.15 -3.75 -4.34
N SER A 250 12.38 -4.34 -3.43
CA SER A 250 10.91 -4.23 -3.36
C SER A 250 10.47 -2.77 -3.24
N TYR A 251 11.06 -2.02 -2.30
CA TYR A 251 10.88 -0.58 -2.17
C TYR A 251 11.17 0.16 -3.48
N SER A 252 12.27 -0.19 -4.15
CA SER A 252 12.69 0.47 -5.38
C SER A 252 11.67 0.28 -6.51
N ILE A 253 11.03 -0.90 -6.60
CA ILE A 253 9.97 -1.15 -7.58
C ILE A 253 8.75 -0.27 -7.25
N VAL A 254 8.30 -0.28 -5.99
CA VAL A 254 7.14 0.51 -5.54
C VAL A 254 7.39 2.01 -5.76
N ALA A 255 8.55 2.51 -5.33
CA ALA A 255 8.94 3.91 -5.53
C ALA A 255 9.08 4.29 -7.02
N GLU A 256 9.48 3.36 -7.90
CA GLU A 256 9.51 3.60 -9.34
C GLU A 256 8.11 3.69 -9.95
N LEU A 257 7.19 2.81 -9.55
CA LEU A 257 5.81 2.86 -10.02
C LEU A 257 5.13 4.16 -9.61
N LYS A 258 5.26 4.57 -8.33
CA LYS A 258 4.78 5.88 -7.84
C LYS A 258 5.34 7.03 -8.68
N LYS A 259 6.65 7.05 -8.87
CA LYS A 259 7.34 8.10 -9.63
C LYS A 259 6.87 8.15 -11.08
N ARG A 260 6.65 7.00 -11.71
CA ARG A 260 6.31 6.89 -13.14
C ARG A 260 4.86 7.26 -13.43
N PHE A 261 3.92 6.94 -12.54
CA PHE A 261 2.48 7.08 -12.77
C PHE A 261 1.82 8.18 -11.93
N GLY A 262 2.55 8.79 -11.00
CA GLY A 262 2.08 9.92 -10.19
C GLY A 262 1.32 9.50 -8.94
N GLU A 263 0.91 10.50 -8.16
CA GLU A 263 0.33 10.29 -6.81
C GLU A 263 -1.02 9.55 -6.82
N ASP A 264 -1.82 9.68 -7.90
CA ASP A 264 -3.13 9.01 -8.01
C ASP A 264 -3.01 7.51 -8.38
N PHE A 265 -1.80 7.00 -8.64
CA PHE A 265 -1.58 5.62 -9.08
C PHE A 265 -2.01 4.59 -8.03
N TYR A 266 -1.52 4.71 -6.80
CA TYR A 266 -1.82 3.75 -5.74
C TYR A 266 -3.24 3.83 -5.20
N PRO A 267 -3.83 5.02 -4.97
CA PRO A 267 -5.24 5.13 -4.63
C PRO A 267 -6.12 4.49 -5.71
N THR A 268 -5.78 4.66 -6.98
CA THR A 268 -6.49 4.00 -8.09
C THR A 268 -6.32 2.48 -8.04
N LEU A 269 -5.11 1.98 -7.79
CA LEU A 269 -4.83 0.55 -7.65
C LEU A 269 -5.72 -0.09 -6.59
N PHE A 270 -5.73 0.45 -5.38
CA PHE A 270 -6.46 -0.16 -4.27
C PHE A 270 -7.98 -0.02 -4.43
N ARG A 271 -8.46 1.11 -4.96
CA ARG A 271 -9.88 1.24 -5.36
C ARG A 271 -10.33 0.17 -6.35
N LEU A 272 -9.48 -0.20 -7.32
CA LEU A 272 -9.79 -1.27 -8.27
C LEU A 272 -9.80 -2.66 -7.62
N ILE A 273 -8.85 -2.93 -6.71
CA ILE A 273 -8.79 -4.17 -5.93
C ILE A 273 -10.03 -4.31 -5.03
N GLU A 274 -10.47 -3.22 -4.40
CA GLU A 274 -11.66 -3.18 -3.57
C GLU A 274 -12.96 -3.30 -4.37
N ALA A 275 -13.06 -2.65 -5.53
CA ALA A 275 -14.22 -2.78 -6.42
C ALA A 275 -14.46 -4.22 -6.85
N ASP A 276 -13.38 -5.00 -6.98
CA ASP A 276 -13.45 -6.43 -7.28
C ASP A 276 -13.46 -7.32 -6.03
N GLN A 277 -13.46 -6.72 -4.84
CA GLN A 277 -13.54 -7.38 -3.54
C GLN A 277 -12.49 -8.50 -3.36
N LEU A 278 -11.29 -8.33 -3.92
CA LEU A 278 -10.29 -9.41 -3.92
C LEU A 278 -9.89 -9.84 -2.52
N HIS A 279 -9.78 -8.88 -1.58
CA HIS A 279 -9.50 -9.15 -0.17
C HIS A 279 -10.52 -10.12 0.47
N GLN A 280 -11.77 -10.12 -0.02
CA GLN A 280 -12.84 -11.00 0.47
C GLN A 280 -12.86 -12.33 -0.28
N ARG A 281 -12.54 -12.32 -1.58
CA ARG A 281 -12.73 -13.46 -2.48
C ARG A 281 -11.50 -14.37 -2.58
N LEU A 282 -10.29 -13.84 -2.43
CA LEU A 282 -9.06 -14.62 -2.60
C LEU A 282 -8.92 -15.66 -1.48
N PRO A 283 -8.69 -16.96 -1.76
CA PRO A 283 -8.47 -17.96 -0.71
C PRO A 283 -7.10 -17.82 -0.02
N GLY A 284 -6.15 -17.09 -0.60
CA GLY A 284 -4.79 -16.89 -0.07
C GLY A 284 -4.07 -15.74 -0.74
N GLU A 285 -2.74 -15.71 -0.64
CA GLU A 285 -1.88 -14.68 -1.25
C GLU A 285 -2.21 -14.48 -2.74
N MET A 286 -2.47 -13.24 -3.12
CA MET A 286 -2.67 -12.79 -4.49
C MET A 286 -1.42 -13.13 -5.30
N THR A 287 -1.61 -13.72 -6.49
CA THR A 287 -0.48 -13.99 -7.37
C THR A 287 0.09 -12.70 -7.95
N THR A 288 1.38 -12.69 -8.27
CA THR A 288 2.01 -11.53 -8.93
C THR A 288 1.34 -11.17 -10.26
N SER A 289 0.81 -12.14 -11.01
CA SER A 289 0.09 -11.84 -12.25
C SER A 289 -1.24 -11.13 -12.01
N PHE A 290 -1.93 -11.44 -10.91
CA PHE A 290 -3.14 -10.70 -10.53
C PHE A 290 -2.78 -9.26 -10.16
N LEU A 291 -1.77 -9.08 -9.31
CA LEU A 291 -1.30 -7.74 -8.95
C LEU A 291 -0.90 -6.93 -10.20
N VAL A 292 -0.13 -7.51 -11.13
CA VAL A 292 0.30 -6.83 -12.35
C VAL A 292 -0.87 -6.45 -13.27
N TYR A 293 -1.96 -7.23 -13.28
CA TYR A 293 -3.19 -6.82 -13.95
C TYR A 293 -3.73 -5.51 -13.37
N TYR A 294 -3.91 -5.42 -12.05
CA TYR A 294 -4.43 -4.22 -11.40
C TYR A 294 -3.47 -3.03 -11.48
N LEU A 295 -2.16 -3.26 -11.39
CA LEU A 295 -1.15 -2.23 -11.64
C LEU A 295 -1.25 -1.69 -13.08
N SER A 296 -1.49 -2.56 -14.06
CA SER A 296 -1.67 -2.14 -15.46
C SER A 296 -2.95 -1.33 -15.65
N GLN A 297 -4.04 -1.71 -14.97
CA GLN A 297 -5.29 -0.94 -14.99
C GLN A 297 -5.10 0.45 -14.35
N ALA A 298 -4.42 0.53 -13.21
CA ALA A 298 -4.14 1.78 -12.54
C ALA A 298 -3.19 2.69 -13.34
N ALA A 299 -2.23 2.11 -14.08
CA ALA A 299 -1.32 2.84 -14.94
C ALA A 299 -1.94 3.30 -16.26
N GLY A 300 -3.11 2.77 -16.63
CA GLY A 300 -3.71 2.98 -17.96
C GLY A 300 -2.92 2.35 -19.12
N GLN A 301 -1.96 1.45 -18.83
CA GLN A 301 -1.11 0.79 -19.83
C GLN A 301 -0.64 -0.60 -19.38
N ASP A 302 -0.26 -1.45 -20.33
CA ASP A 302 0.22 -2.81 -20.06
C ASP A 302 1.62 -2.80 -19.41
N LEU A 303 1.72 -3.23 -18.15
CA LEU A 303 2.99 -3.28 -17.41
C LEU A 303 3.70 -4.64 -17.50
N ILE A 304 3.14 -5.62 -18.20
CA ILE A 304 3.77 -6.94 -18.35
C ILE A 304 5.19 -6.84 -18.94
N PRO A 305 5.47 -6.01 -19.97
CA PRO A 305 6.83 -5.86 -20.48
C PRO A 305 7.80 -5.37 -19.39
N PHE A 306 7.41 -4.35 -18.62
CA PHE A 306 8.22 -3.83 -17.52
C PHE A 306 8.56 -4.92 -16.49
N PHE A 307 7.57 -5.67 -16.02
CA PHE A 307 7.82 -6.75 -15.05
C PHE A 307 8.64 -7.91 -15.62
N ARG A 308 8.48 -8.24 -16.90
CA ARG A 308 9.28 -9.28 -17.57
C ARG A 308 10.75 -8.87 -17.74
N GLU A 309 11.02 -7.61 -18.01
CA GLU A 309 12.40 -7.09 -18.03
C GLU A 309 13.06 -7.24 -16.66
N LEU A 310 12.30 -7.00 -15.58
CA LEU A 310 12.71 -7.27 -14.20
C LEU A 310 12.68 -8.76 -13.83
N LYS A 311 12.56 -9.67 -14.80
CA LYS A 311 12.55 -11.13 -14.63
C LYS A 311 11.43 -11.68 -13.74
N PHE A 312 10.33 -10.95 -13.57
CA PHE A 312 9.13 -11.54 -13.01
C PHE A 312 8.48 -12.49 -14.02
N GLN A 313 8.09 -13.67 -13.55
CA GLN A 313 7.21 -14.57 -14.29
C GLN A 313 5.77 -14.09 -14.15
N VAL A 314 5.31 -13.35 -15.15
CA VAL A 314 3.97 -12.78 -15.21
C VAL A 314 3.29 -13.12 -16.54
N GLN A 315 2.00 -13.44 -16.45
CA GLN A 315 1.15 -13.72 -17.59
C GLN A 315 0.10 -12.63 -17.77
N LYS A 316 -0.35 -12.46 -19.02
CA LYS A 316 -1.45 -11.56 -19.33
C LYS A 316 -2.75 -12.18 -18.88
N LEU A 317 -3.54 -11.40 -18.16
CA LEU A 317 -4.83 -11.81 -17.63
C LEU A 317 -5.88 -10.75 -17.95
N THR A 318 -7.10 -11.21 -18.06
CA THR A 318 -8.33 -10.42 -18.05
C THR A 318 -8.98 -10.52 -16.68
N LYS A 319 -9.85 -9.57 -16.36
CA LYS A 319 -10.67 -9.61 -15.14
C LYS A 319 -11.44 -10.93 -15.02
N SER A 320 -12.03 -11.40 -16.12
CA SER A 320 -12.80 -12.65 -16.15
C SER A 320 -11.94 -13.87 -15.80
N GLU A 321 -10.70 -13.94 -16.29
CA GLU A 321 -9.79 -15.05 -15.97
C GLU A 321 -9.38 -15.03 -14.49
N ILE A 322 -9.12 -13.84 -13.94
CA ILE A 322 -8.82 -13.66 -12.51
C ILE A 322 -9.99 -14.15 -11.66
N LEU A 323 -11.20 -13.64 -11.90
CA LEU A 323 -12.38 -14.01 -11.13
C LEU A 323 -12.71 -15.50 -11.27
N SER A 324 -12.60 -16.07 -12.47
CA SER A 324 -12.81 -17.50 -12.69
C SER A 324 -11.81 -18.36 -11.92
N THR A 325 -10.54 -17.94 -11.87
CA THR A 325 -9.49 -18.65 -11.13
C THR A 325 -9.76 -18.59 -9.62
N ILE A 326 -10.20 -17.44 -9.11
CA ILE A 326 -10.58 -17.30 -7.70
C ILE A 326 -11.78 -18.19 -7.35
N MET A 327 -12.81 -18.21 -8.19
CA MET A 327 -13.98 -19.05 -8.00
C MET A 327 -13.59 -20.54 -7.94
N GLN A 328 -12.76 -20.99 -8.89
CA GLN A 328 -12.28 -22.38 -8.90
C GLN A 328 -11.48 -22.70 -7.62
N ALA A 329 -10.56 -21.83 -7.23
CA ALA A 329 -9.75 -22.03 -6.04
C ALA A 329 -10.60 -22.09 -4.76
N ASN A 330 -11.66 -21.30 -4.65
CA ASN A 330 -12.61 -21.36 -3.52
C ASN A 330 -13.42 -22.66 -3.52
N GLN A 331 -13.84 -23.17 -4.69
CA GLN A 331 -14.52 -24.46 -4.79
C GLN A 331 -13.62 -25.61 -4.31
N GLU A 332 -12.33 -25.57 -4.67
CA GLU A 332 -11.36 -26.57 -4.23
C GLU A 332 -11.04 -26.47 -2.73
N TYR A 333 -11.01 -25.24 -2.19
CA TYR A 333 -10.74 -24.99 -0.77
C TYR A 333 -11.90 -25.41 0.14
N LEU A 334 -13.15 -25.21 -0.30
CA LEU A 334 -14.36 -25.42 0.51
C LEU A 334 -15.09 -26.73 0.21
N GLY A 335 -14.78 -27.39 -0.92
CA GLY A 335 -15.23 -28.75 -1.23
C GLY A 335 -14.34 -29.85 -0.63
N ARG A 336 -13.31 -29.47 0.11
CA ARG A 336 -12.54 -30.30 1.05
C ARG A 336 -13.00 -29.98 2.47
#